data_AF-A0A1E9J3U9-F1
#
_entry.id   AF-A0A1E9J3U9-F1
#
_cell.length_a   1.000
_cell.length_b   1.000
_cell.length_c   1.000
_cell.angle_alpha   90.00
_cell.angle_beta   90.00
_cell.angle_gamma   90.00
#
_symmetry.space_group_name_H-M   'P 1'
#
loop_
_entity.id
_entity.type
_entity.pdbx_description
1 polymer ?
#
loop_
_entity_poly.entity_id
_entity_poly.type
_entity_poly.pdbx_seq_one_letter_code
_entity_poly.pdbx_strand_id
1 'polypeptide(L)' 'MMVEKNSLWINNKNGREYQVIDEAIDCTNERDGLIVVVYICKEAEGKLFVREKNEFLKKFSPKK' A
#
# COMPACT_ATOMS: atom_id res chain seq x y z
N MET A 1 2.68 12.84 2.94
CA MET A 1 3.03 11.84 3.97
C MET A 1 3.95 10.81 3.33
N MET A 2 5.04 10.43 3.99
CA MET A 2 6.00 9.46 3.46
C MET A 2 5.51 8.04 3.81
N VAL A 3 5.48 7.13 2.83
CA VAL A 3 5.20 5.71 3.07
C VAL A 3 6.55 5.01 3.11
N GLU A 4 6.95 4.54 4.29
CA GLU A 4 8.26 3.94 4.49
C GLU A 4 8.23 2.44 4.21
N LYS A 5 9.32 1.91 3.66
CA LYS A 5 9.52 0.47 3.48
C LYS A 5 9.45 -0.24 4.84
N ASN A 6 8.76 -1.38 4.88
CA ASN A 6 8.46 -2.17 6.07
C ASN A 6 7.55 -1.50 7.12
N SER A 7 7.00 -0.30 6.84
CA SER A 7 6.02 0.31 7.75
C SER A 7 4.72 -0.50 7.80
N LEU A 8 4.10 -0.53 8.98
CA LEU A 8 2.84 -1.23 9.23
C LEU A 8 1.65 -0.28 9.12
N TRP A 9 0.58 -0.74 8.47
CA TRP A 9 -0.61 0.03 8.18
C TRP A 9 -1.86 -0.78 8.45
N ILE A 10 -2.90 -0.13 8.96
CA ILE A 10 -4.21 -0.72 9.21
C ILE A 10 -5.19 -0.18 8.18
N ASN A 11 -5.95 -1.07 7.54
CA ASN A 11 -7.02 -0.65 6.64
C ASN A 11 -8.21 -0.09 7.44
N ASN A 12 -8.63 1.12 7.09
CA ASN A 12 -9.68 1.86 7.81
C ASN A 12 -11.07 1.20 7.74
N LYS A 13 -11.33 0.32 6.75
CA LYS A 13 -12.63 -0.34 6.57
C LYS A 13 -12.73 -1.65 7.34
N ASN A 14 -11.71 -2.50 7.28
CA ASN A 14 -11.79 -3.87 7.83
C ASN A 14 -10.85 -4.12 9.02
N GLY A 15 -10.02 -3.15 9.41
CA GLY A 15 -9.11 -3.27 10.56
C GLY A 15 -7.92 -4.22 10.34
N ARG A 16 -7.77 -4.81 9.15
CA ARG A 16 -6.66 -5.74 8.88
C ARG A 16 -5.33 -5.01 8.78
N GLU A 17 -4.28 -5.73 9.11
CA GLU A 17 -2.91 -5.26 9.08
C GLU A 17 -2.19 -5.60 7.77
N TYR A 18 -1.45 -4.62 7.28
CA TYR A 18 -0.68 -4.69 6.06
C TYR A 18 0.72 -4.11 6.32
N GLN A 19 1.70 -4.63 5.59
CA GLN A 19 3.08 -4.14 5.61
C GLN A 19 3.47 -3.64 4.24
N VAL A 20 4.03 -2.43 4.19
CA VAL A 20 4.57 -1.85 2.96
C VAL A 20 5.85 -2.56 2.59
N ILE A 21 5.96 -2.96 1.32
CA ILE A 21 7.17 -3.54 0.75
C ILE A 21 7.99 -2.46 0.06
N ASP A 22 7.35 -1.65 -0.79
CA ASP A 22 8.02 -0.54 -1.48
C ASP A 22 7.02 0.44 -2.11
N GLU A 23 7.53 1.57 -2.58
CA GLU A 23 6.85 2.39 -3.58
C GLU A 23 7.35 2.02 -4.99
N ALA A 24 6.47 2.11 -5.98
CA ALA A 24 6.81 1.87 -7.38
C ALA A 24 6.12 2.90 -8.29
N ILE A 25 6.59 2.99 -9.53
CA ILE A 25 5.95 3.77 -10.59
C ILE A 25 5.14 2.79 -11.44
N ASP A 26 3.85 3.07 -11.60
CA ASP A 26 2.98 2.36 -12.55
C ASP A 26 3.36 2.79 -13.97
N CYS A 27 3.72 1.83 -14.82
CA CYS A 27 4.12 2.06 -16.21
C CYS A 27 3.07 1.53 -17.21
N THR A 28 1.83 1.30 -16.76
CA THR A 28 0.74 0.93 -17.68
C THR A 28 0.27 2.16 -18.46
N ASN A 29 -0.12 1.98 -19.72
CA ASN A 29 -0.53 3.10 -20.60
C ASN A 29 -1.58 4.04 -19.99
N GLU A 30 -2.51 3.51 -19.18
CA GLU A 30 -3.61 4.28 -18.58
C GLU A 30 -3.20 5.04 -17.31
N ARG A 31 -2.11 4.60 -16.66
CA ARG A 31 -1.71 5.06 -15.32
C ARG A 31 -0.23 5.42 -15.24
N ASP A 32 0.38 5.66 -16.40
CA ASP A 32 1.81 5.91 -16.53
C ASP A 32 2.26 7.09 -15.65
N GLY A 33 3.34 6.87 -14.90
CA GLY A 33 3.90 7.84 -13.98
C GLY A 33 3.20 7.95 -12.62
N LEU A 34 2.12 7.19 -12.36
CA LEU A 34 1.48 7.20 -11.03
C LEU A 34 2.32 6.43 -10.01
N ILE A 35 2.53 7.04 -8.84
CA ILE A 35 3.18 6.37 -7.71
C ILE A 35 2.17 5.41 -7.07
N VAL A 36 2.57 4.15 -6.93
CA VAL A 36 1.82 3.09 -6.26
C VAL A 36 2.58 2.57 -5.06
N VAL A 37 1.83 2.06 -4.08
CA VAL A 37 2.36 1.37 -2.90
C VAL A 37 2.20 -0.12 -3.13
N VAL A 38 3.29 -0.87 -2.99
CA VAL A 38 3.30 -2.34 -2.99
C VAL A 38 3.31 -2.82 -1.54
N TYR A 39 2.37 -3.68 -1.17
CA TYR A 39 2.19 -4.10 0.22
C TYR A 39 1.67 -5.54 0.32
N ILE A 40 1.86 -6.16 1.48
CA ILE A 40 1.36 -7.50 1.81
C ILE A 40 0.32 -7.41 2.92
N CYS A 41 -0.63 -8.35 2.95
CA CYS A 41 -1.56 -8.53 4.06
C CYS A 41 -1.04 -9.65 4.96
N LYS A 42 -0.93 -9.42 6.27
CA LYS A 42 -0.45 -10.46 7.20
C LYS A 42 -1.38 -11.67 7.28
N GLU A 43 -2.66 -11.49 6.97
CA GLU A 43 -3.66 -12.57 6.96
C GLU A 43 -3.78 -13.27 5.60
N ALA A 44 -3.15 -12.76 4.54
CA ALA A 44 -3.19 -13.34 3.19
C ALA A 44 -1.77 -13.55 2.67
N GLU A 45 -1.10 -14.55 3.24
CA GLU A 45 0.28 -14.90 2.92
C GLU A 45 0.47 -15.19 1.42
N GLY A 46 1.66 -14.84 0.91
CA GLY A 46 2.06 -15.09 -0.48
C GLY A 46 1.45 -14.14 -1.52
N LYS A 47 0.62 -13.17 -1.13
CA LYS A 47 0.02 -12.21 -2.06
C LYS A 47 0.61 -10.80 -1.91
N LEU A 48 0.98 -10.22 -3.05
CA LEU A 48 1.28 -8.80 -3.18
C LEU A 48 0.03 -8.04 -3.61
N PHE A 49 -0.14 -6.87 -3.02
CA PHE A 49 -1.20 -5.92 -3.35
C PHE A 49 -0.56 -4.62 -3.82
N VAL A 50 -1.23 -3.95 -4.75
CA VAL A 50 -0.80 -2.66 -5.30
C VAL A 50 -1.95 -1.69 -5.22
N ARG A 51 -1.67 -0.44 -4.85
CA ARG A 51 -2.67 0.63 -4.79
C ARG A 51 -2.03 1.97 -5.10
N GLU A 52 -2.76 2.86 -5.76
CA GLU A 52 -2.35 4.25 -5.95
C GLU A 52 -2.04 4.92 -4.60
N LYS A 53 -0.93 5.67 -4.52
CA LYS A 53 -0.43 6.19 -3.23
C LYS A 53 -1.44 7.08 -2.52
N ASN A 54 -2.15 7.97 -3.23
CA ASN A 54 -3.14 8.82 -2.56
C ASN A 54 -4.36 8.02 -2.09
N GLU A 55 -4.82 7.05 -2.88
CA GLU A 55 -5.87 6.13 -2.44
C GLU A 55 -5.44 5.30 -1.22
N PHE A 56 -4.19 4.83 -1.19
CA PHE A 56 -3.63 4.12 -0.04
C PHE A 56 -3.67 4.99 1.22
N LEU A 57 -3.15 6.23 1.14
CA LEU A 57 -3.15 7.16 2.28
C LEU A 57 -4.55 7.54 2.78
N LYS A 58 -5.59 7.47 1.92
CA LYS A 58 -7.00 7.70 2.33
C LYS A 58 -7.60 6.47 3.02
N LYS A 59 -7.19 5.27 2.62
CA LYS A 59 -7.81 4.00 3.02
C LYS A 59 -7.11 3.33 4.19
N PHE A 60 -5.90 3.74 4.51
CA PHE A 60 -5.07 3.13 5.54
C PHE A 60 -4.52 4.17 6.49
N SER A 61 -4.32 3.76 7.75
CA SER A 61 -3.69 4.56 8.80
C SER A 61 -2.41 3.86 9.26
N PRO A 62 -1.31 4.59 9.55
CA PRO A 62 -0.10 3.99 10.09
C PRO A 62 -0.39 3.32 11.43
N LYS A 63 0.13 2.11 11.60
CA LYS A 63 0.14 1.42 12.89
C LYS A 63 1.34 1.96 13.68
N LYS A 64 1.07 2.66 14.78
CA LYS A 64 2.09 3.09 15.75
C LYS A 64 2.70 1.89 16.45
#